data_AF-A0A550C8L5-F1
#
_entry.id   AF-A0A550C8L5-F1
#
_cell.length_a   1.000
_cell.length_b   1.000
_cell.length_c   1.000
_cell.angle_alpha   90.00
_cell.angle_beta   90.00
_cell.angle_gamma   90.00
#
_symmetry.space_group_name_H-M   'P 1'
#
loop_
_entity.id
_entity.type
_entity.pdbx_description
1 polymer ?
#
loop_
_entity_poly.entity_id
_entity_poly.type
_entity_poly.pdbx_seq_one_letter_code
_entity_poly.pdbx_strand_id
1 'polypeptide(L)'
;MTLNCLPYPVNFAFLDGRKQQPERPLRILLSNGRFPVTLDLARQLRRAGHEVYCVDAMQYHVCKFSNAVRQCWQVPSPRVDASAYLEGVKNAIEKVDIDLIVPMHEEIIYLVECNDEEIYRRLFAPPLHILLRMHNKWEFTEWMRTIGLDAPEAYLCKSYEDVEKVPNQEKKEYALKPVFGRASQNVFHLKPGKPLPDRAELDVSDNCHWIAQEWLKGDRYCSYGIVRQGHVKALSLYSVTETIDGSSCVYFKSIHHPRIQAYMDHIAKQLPTTTGKLAFDFIETPDGRLVAIECNPRATSGVHLFGATTRLANVLTDPFAFPVQADVGAARQIMPGMLMWDRKQAHGLRAYVKHQQRLIGSKDVVFSMRDLLPTLMQPFLLTSYYEICRERKLKLPDMFQWDCTWEPEGEKLARVRRVMEEDRNEWKKCPMLDVAKPDPRRIEDETAEKKDGKKRLAPLPPGYLTDKMDIASSSTAKVDNCDASGSEDSQLAK
;
A
#
# COMPACT_ATOMS: atom_id res chain seq x y z
N MET A 1 -0.12 -2.04 -48.80
CA MET A 1 -0.45 -1.14 -47.67
C MET A 1 0.77 -1.03 -46.80
N THR A 2 1.42 0.11 -46.85
CA THR A 2 2.67 0.47 -46.20
C THR A 2 2.48 0.62 -44.68
N LEU A 3 3.20 -0.18 -43.90
CA LEU A 3 3.49 0.11 -42.50
C LEU A 3 4.42 1.34 -42.47
N ASN A 4 3.91 2.50 -42.09
CA ASN A 4 4.69 3.65 -41.61
C ASN A 4 3.72 4.72 -41.10
N CYS A 5 3.28 4.60 -39.85
CA CYS A 5 2.58 5.65 -39.07
C CYS A 5 2.55 5.24 -37.59
N LEU A 6 3.70 5.21 -36.92
CA LEU A 6 3.79 5.31 -35.45
C LEU A 6 4.94 6.28 -35.16
N PRO A 7 4.71 7.42 -34.49
CA PRO A 7 5.72 8.47 -34.36
C PRO A 7 6.84 8.18 -33.34
N TYR A 8 6.91 6.97 -32.78
CA TYR A 8 8.01 6.54 -31.91
C TYR A 8 8.28 5.04 -32.10
N PRO A 9 9.54 4.57 -32.03
CA PRO A 9 9.83 3.14 -32.03
C PRO A 9 9.22 2.51 -30.78
N VAL A 10 8.19 1.68 -30.96
CA VAL A 10 7.66 0.83 -29.89
C VAL A 10 8.73 -0.19 -29.56
N ASN A 11 9.45 0.05 -28.47
CA ASN A 11 10.49 -0.86 -28.01
C ASN A 11 9.81 -2.13 -27.45
N PHE A 12 9.78 -3.21 -28.22
CA PHE A 12 9.19 -4.49 -27.82
C PHE A 12 9.80 -5.12 -26.55
N ALA A 13 10.88 -4.54 -26.00
CA ALA A 13 11.43 -4.87 -24.69
C ALA A 13 10.45 -4.66 -23.51
N PHE A 14 9.34 -3.93 -23.70
CA PHE A 14 8.32 -3.73 -22.66
C PHE A 14 7.55 -5.00 -22.26
N LEU A 15 7.48 -6.01 -23.14
CA LEU A 15 6.61 -7.17 -22.94
C LEU A 15 7.26 -8.34 -22.20
N ASP A 16 8.59 -8.36 -22.06
CA ASP A 16 9.32 -9.61 -21.74
C ASP A 16 9.89 -9.70 -20.32
N GLY A 17 9.60 -8.73 -19.44
CA GLY A 17 10.01 -8.78 -18.02
C GLY A 17 11.52 -8.89 -17.77
N ARG A 18 12.35 -8.67 -18.81
CA ARG A 18 13.81 -8.68 -18.72
C ARG A 18 14.28 -7.47 -17.91
N LYS A 19 15.44 -7.60 -17.26
CA LYS A 19 16.10 -6.55 -16.49
C LYS A 19 16.15 -5.25 -17.30
N GLN A 20 15.22 -4.33 -17.05
CA GLN A 20 15.39 -2.93 -17.43
C GLN A 20 16.44 -2.38 -16.46
N GLN A 21 17.63 -2.12 -16.96
CA GLN A 21 18.63 -1.42 -16.18
C GLN A 21 18.33 0.08 -16.27
N PRO A 22 18.30 0.79 -15.14
CA PRO A 22 18.06 2.23 -15.15
C PRO A 22 19.25 2.94 -15.79
N GLU A 23 19.01 4.09 -16.39
CA GLU A 23 20.08 4.96 -16.92
C GLU A 23 21.10 5.33 -15.83
N ARG A 24 20.62 5.47 -14.58
CA ARG A 24 21.46 5.59 -13.38
C ARG A 24 20.91 4.74 -12.22
N PRO A 25 21.75 3.93 -11.55
CA PRO A 25 21.37 3.31 -10.29
C PRO A 25 21.04 4.33 -9.20
N LEU A 26 19.79 4.38 -8.75
CA LEU A 26 19.42 5.10 -7.52
C LEU A 26 19.97 4.43 -6.26
N ARG A 27 20.28 5.24 -5.24
CA ARG A 27 20.56 4.84 -3.87
C ARG A 27 19.30 5.02 -3.02
N ILE A 28 18.75 3.92 -2.55
CA ILE A 28 17.39 3.88 -1.98
C ILE A 28 17.45 3.49 -0.51
N LEU A 29 16.87 4.31 0.37
CA LEU A 29 16.78 4.04 1.80
C LEU A 29 15.41 3.45 2.16
N LEU A 30 15.40 2.27 2.78
CA LEU A 30 14.21 1.65 3.37
C LEU A 30 14.19 1.92 4.88
N SER A 31 13.06 2.39 5.41
CA SER A 31 13.00 2.93 6.79
C SER A 31 12.71 1.92 7.90
N ASN A 32 12.69 0.63 7.57
CA ASN A 32 12.61 -0.50 8.49
C ASN A 32 13.14 -1.75 7.78
N GLY A 33 14.04 -2.49 8.41
CA GLY A 33 14.69 -3.68 7.85
C GLY A 33 14.26 -5.03 8.42
N ARG A 34 13.34 -5.05 9.41
CA ARG A 34 12.93 -6.28 10.13
C ARG A 34 11.78 -7.03 9.48
N PHE A 35 10.95 -6.39 8.66
CA PHE A 35 9.82 -7.07 8.04
C PHE A 35 10.19 -7.83 6.76
N PRO A 36 9.58 -9.00 6.51
CA PRO A 36 9.75 -9.74 5.26
C PRO A 36 9.40 -8.91 4.01
N VAL A 37 8.43 -7.99 4.10
CA VAL A 37 8.08 -7.07 3.00
C VAL A 37 9.24 -6.17 2.61
N THR A 38 10.06 -5.73 3.57
CA THR A 38 11.28 -4.95 3.28
C THR A 38 12.31 -5.80 2.57
N LEU A 39 12.59 -7.00 3.07
CA LEU A 39 13.57 -7.89 2.45
C LEU A 39 13.21 -8.17 0.98
N ASP A 40 11.95 -8.49 0.72
CA ASP A 40 11.51 -8.77 -0.64
C ASP A 40 11.57 -7.54 -1.53
N LEU A 41 11.18 -6.35 -1.03
CA LEU A 41 11.34 -5.11 -1.78
C LEU A 41 12.81 -4.77 -2.05
N ALA A 42 13.70 -4.94 -1.08
CA ALA A 42 15.14 -4.75 -1.25
C ALA A 42 15.70 -5.65 -2.37
N ARG A 43 15.28 -6.92 -2.41
CA ARG A 43 15.64 -7.86 -3.49
C ARG A 43 15.10 -7.42 -4.84
N GLN A 44 13.87 -6.89 -4.90
CA GLN A 44 13.28 -6.36 -6.14
C GLN A 44 14.04 -5.12 -6.65
N LEU A 45 14.36 -4.16 -5.76
CA LEU A 45 15.14 -2.96 -6.08
C LEU A 45 16.56 -3.30 -6.54
N ARG A 46 17.25 -4.20 -5.83
CA ARG A 46 18.57 -4.71 -6.23
C ARG A 46 18.53 -5.38 -7.60
N ARG A 47 17.49 -6.17 -7.87
CA ARG A 47 17.30 -6.84 -9.17
C ARG A 47 17.09 -5.83 -10.30
N ALA A 48 16.40 -4.72 -10.01
CA ALA A 48 16.24 -3.59 -10.92
C ALA A 48 17.52 -2.76 -11.09
N GLY A 49 18.62 -3.09 -10.39
CA GLY A 49 19.92 -2.44 -10.58
C GLY A 49 20.18 -1.28 -9.63
N HIS A 50 19.34 -1.07 -8.62
CA HIS A 50 19.52 -0.03 -7.61
C HIS A 50 20.42 -0.49 -6.45
N GLU A 51 20.95 0.48 -5.70
CA GLU A 51 21.63 0.25 -4.43
C GLU A 51 20.65 0.46 -3.28
N VAL A 52 20.57 -0.51 -2.37
CA VAL A 52 19.58 -0.48 -1.28
C VAL A 52 20.29 -0.34 0.05
N TYR A 53 19.75 0.53 0.88
CA TYR A 53 20.17 0.80 2.24
C TYR A 53 18.98 0.66 3.18
N CYS A 54 19.22 0.40 4.46
CA CYS A 54 18.15 0.37 5.45
C CYS A 54 18.51 1.17 6.70
N VAL A 55 17.51 1.77 7.34
CA VAL A 55 17.55 2.11 8.76
C VAL A 55 16.58 1.24 9.54
N ASP A 56 16.93 0.89 10.78
CA ASP A 56 16.03 0.17 11.70
C ASP A 56 16.43 0.48 13.15
N ALA A 57 15.48 0.42 14.08
CA ALA A 57 15.78 0.54 15.51
C ALA A 57 16.46 -0.70 16.11
N MET A 58 16.24 -1.86 15.50
CA MET A 58 16.90 -3.11 15.89
C MET A 58 18.31 -3.17 15.33
N GLN A 59 19.26 -3.57 16.17
CA GLN A 59 20.62 -3.86 15.72
C GLN A 59 20.67 -5.03 14.74
N TYR A 60 19.86 -6.08 14.97
CA TYR A 60 19.84 -7.30 14.16
C TYR A 60 18.45 -7.49 13.56
N HIS A 61 18.40 -7.58 12.23
CA HIS A 61 17.16 -7.72 11.49
C HIS A 61 17.41 -8.41 10.14
N VAL A 62 16.35 -8.93 9.51
CA VAL A 62 16.48 -9.80 8.34
C VAL A 62 17.22 -9.14 7.16
N CYS A 63 16.98 -7.85 6.90
CA CYS A 63 17.67 -7.13 5.83
C CYS A 63 19.17 -6.98 6.05
N LYS A 64 19.65 -6.95 7.31
CA LYS A 64 21.07 -6.81 7.64
C LYS A 64 21.93 -7.97 7.13
N PHE A 65 21.30 -9.13 6.93
CA PHE A 65 21.94 -10.34 6.44
C PHE A 65 21.73 -10.56 4.94
N SER A 66 20.97 -9.70 4.25
CA SER A 66 20.70 -9.86 2.82
C SER A 66 21.81 -9.25 1.97
N ASN A 67 22.26 -9.97 0.94
CA ASN A 67 23.17 -9.41 -0.06
C ASN A 67 22.48 -8.41 -1.02
N ALA A 68 21.17 -8.23 -0.91
CA ALA A 68 20.44 -7.20 -1.63
C ALA A 68 20.59 -5.82 -0.99
N VAL A 69 20.99 -5.76 0.28
CA VAL A 69 21.15 -4.52 1.05
C VAL A 69 22.64 -4.24 1.23
N ARG A 70 23.08 -3.07 0.79
CA ARG A 70 24.48 -2.66 0.83
C ARG A 70 24.93 -2.34 2.25
N GLN A 71 24.12 -1.60 2.99
CA GLN A 71 24.42 -1.19 4.36
C GLN A 71 23.14 -0.92 5.13
N CYS A 72 23.16 -1.25 6.43
CA CYS A 72 22.10 -0.92 7.38
C CYS A 72 22.68 -0.04 8.48
N TRP A 73 21.91 0.96 8.94
CA TRP A 73 22.22 1.75 10.13
C TRP A 73 21.19 1.51 11.22
N GLN A 74 21.68 1.37 12.44
CA GLN A 74 20.80 1.36 13.60
C GLN A 74 20.49 2.81 13.97
N VAL A 75 19.20 3.11 14.15
CA VAL A 75 18.72 4.45 14.54
C VAL A 75 17.86 4.34 15.80
N PRO A 76 17.61 5.43 16.55
CA PRO A 76 16.64 5.40 17.65
C PRO A 76 15.23 5.05 17.15
N SER A 77 14.41 4.50 18.05
CA SER A 77 12.99 4.23 17.77
C SER A 77 12.24 5.55 17.59
N PRO A 78 11.54 5.79 16.45
CA PRO A 78 10.74 7.01 16.28
C PRO A 78 9.59 7.12 17.28
N ARG A 79 9.13 5.99 17.85
CA ARG A 79 8.15 5.98 18.94
C ARG A 79 8.70 6.61 20.22
N VAL A 80 9.99 6.44 20.49
CA VAL A 80 10.64 6.92 21.73
C VAL A 80 11.28 8.29 21.53
N ASP A 81 12.01 8.47 20.44
CA ASP A 81 12.71 9.71 20.10
C ASP A 81 12.66 9.94 18.59
N ALA A 82 11.58 10.60 18.14
CA ALA A 82 11.37 10.92 16.74
C ALA A 82 12.47 11.83 16.18
N SER A 83 12.97 12.78 16.97
CA SER A 83 14.01 13.71 16.54
C SER A 83 15.32 12.99 16.24
N ALA A 84 15.74 12.10 17.14
CA ALA A 84 16.97 11.34 16.94
C ALA A 84 16.84 10.27 15.83
N TYR A 85 15.63 9.73 15.62
CA TYR A 85 15.34 8.91 14.44
C TYR A 85 15.53 9.70 13.13
N LEU A 86 14.94 10.89 13.03
CA LEU A 86 15.06 11.76 11.86
C LEU A 86 16.51 12.16 11.61
N GLU A 87 17.25 12.47 12.66
CA GLU A 87 18.69 12.74 12.56
C GLU A 87 19.47 11.52 12.02
N GLY A 88 19.12 10.30 12.46
CA GLY A 88 19.69 9.08 11.89
C GLY A 88 19.39 8.91 10.38
N VAL A 89 18.20 9.30 9.94
CA VAL A 89 17.83 9.32 8.51
C VAL A 89 18.64 10.37 7.75
N LYS A 90 18.81 11.58 8.29
CA LYS A 90 19.65 12.62 7.69
C LYS A 90 21.10 12.20 7.54
N ASN A 91 21.67 11.62 8.59
CA ASN A 91 23.02 11.07 8.55
C ASN A 91 23.18 9.99 7.46
N ALA A 92 22.15 9.17 7.24
CA ALA A 92 22.15 8.22 6.13
C ALA A 92 22.10 8.92 4.76
N ILE A 93 21.29 9.97 4.61
CA ILE A 93 21.25 10.80 3.40
C ILE A 93 22.63 11.39 3.12
N GLU A 94 23.25 12.05 4.09
CA GLU A 94 24.54 12.72 3.90
C GLU A 94 25.68 11.75 3.60
N LYS A 95 25.70 10.59 4.27
CA LYS A 95 26.80 9.62 4.18
C LYS A 95 26.91 8.96 2.81
N VAL A 96 25.78 8.70 2.15
CA VAL A 96 25.77 7.97 0.87
C VAL A 96 25.00 8.68 -0.22
N ASP A 97 24.51 9.90 0.01
CA ASP A 97 23.71 10.71 -0.92
C ASP A 97 22.49 9.95 -1.48
N ILE A 98 21.60 9.57 -0.56
CA ILE A 98 20.36 8.84 -0.88
C ILE A 98 19.55 9.60 -1.93
N ASP A 99 19.02 8.91 -2.94
CA ASP A 99 18.15 9.48 -3.97
C ASP A 99 16.66 9.38 -3.61
N LEU A 100 16.27 8.30 -2.93
CA LEU A 100 14.88 7.96 -2.66
C LEU A 100 14.74 7.30 -1.28
N ILE A 101 13.80 7.76 -0.48
CA ILE A 101 13.40 7.15 0.78
C ILE A 101 12.07 6.43 0.56
N VAL A 102 12.00 5.13 0.82
CA VAL A 102 10.78 4.34 0.71
C VAL A 102 10.36 3.90 2.11
N PRO A 103 9.31 4.54 2.67
CA PRO A 103 8.78 4.13 3.96
C PRO A 103 8.17 2.73 3.92
N MET A 104 8.37 1.93 4.96
CA MET A 104 7.94 0.53 4.97
C MET A 104 6.74 0.30 5.90
N HIS A 105 6.73 0.93 7.08
CA HIS A 105 5.66 0.84 8.06
C HIS A 105 5.23 2.24 8.55
N GLU A 106 4.85 2.40 9.82
CA GLU A 106 4.29 3.63 10.39
C GLU A 106 5.31 4.74 10.64
N GLU A 107 6.60 4.46 10.49
CA GLU A 107 7.65 5.48 10.45
C GLU A 107 7.43 6.52 9.33
N ILE A 108 6.64 6.18 8.30
CA ILE A 108 6.17 7.11 7.28
C ILE A 108 5.54 8.37 7.87
N ILE A 109 4.79 8.25 8.97
CA ILE A 109 4.09 9.41 9.54
C ILE A 109 5.10 10.37 10.18
N TYR A 110 6.10 9.85 10.89
CA TYR A 110 7.19 10.66 11.44
C TYR A 110 8.01 11.34 10.33
N LEU A 111 8.27 10.63 9.22
CA LEU A 111 9.00 11.17 8.07
C LEU A 111 8.21 12.28 7.35
N VAL A 112 6.89 12.13 7.21
CA VAL A 112 6.03 13.16 6.58
C VAL A 112 5.78 14.34 7.51
N GLU A 113 5.75 14.12 8.84
CA GLU A 113 5.61 15.19 9.83
C GLU A 113 6.86 16.05 10.00
N CYS A 114 8.02 15.60 9.50
CA CYS A 114 9.26 16.36 9.64
C CYS A 114 9.26 17.61 8.75
N ASN A 115 9.85 18.70 9.25
CA ASN A 115 10.05 19.94 8.48
C ASN A 115 11.42 19.95 7.77
N ASP A 116 12.02 18.78 7.54
CA ASP A 116 13.34 18.67 6.92
C ASP A 116 13.20 18.52 5.40
N GLU A 117 13.66 19.54 4.67
CA GLU A 117 13.53 19.59 3.20
C GLU A 117 14.29 18.46 2.49
N GLU A 118 15.44 18.03 3.04
CA GLU A 118 16.26 16.98 2.46
C GLU A 118 15.58 15.61 2.56
N ILE A 119 14.91 15.34 3.67
CA ILE A 119 14.07 14.15 3.83
C ILE A 119 12.86 14.27 2.89
N TYR A 120 12.12 15.37 2.99
CA TYR A 120 10.82 15.53 2.32
C TYR A 120 10.95 15.40 0.79
N ARG A 121 11.95 16.03 0.18
CA ARG A 121 12.16 15.97 -1.28
C ARG A 121 12.47 14.58 -1.83
N ARG A 122 12.94 13.66 -0.97
CA ARG A 122 13.30 12.27 -1.34
C ARG A 122 12.23 11.27 -0.93
N LEU A 123 11.20 11.70 -0.20
CA LEU A 123 10.27 10.81 0.47
C LEU A 123 9.21 10.28 -0.49
N PHE A 124 9.12 8.95 -0.63
CA PHE A 124 8.02 8.29 -1.33
C PHE A 124 6.81 8.11 -0.42
N ALA A 125 6.07 9.20 -0.20
CA ALA A 125 4.90 9.23 0.69
C ALA A 125 3.82 10.20 0.21
N PRO A 126 2.54 9.91 0.55
CA PRO A 126 1.47 10.89 0.39
C PRO A 126 1.67 12.06 1.37
N PRO A 127 1.06 13.23 1.12
CA PRO A 127 1.06 14.32 2.09
C PRO A 127 0.34 13.92 3.39
N LEU A 128 0.68 14.59 4.50
CA LEU A 128 0.26 14.20 5.84
C LEU A 128 -1.26 14.03 5.97
N HIS A 129 -2.04 14.96 5.42
CA HIS A 129 -3.50 14.93 5.53
C HIS A 129 -4.11 13.68 4.85
N ILE A 130 -3.63 13.30 3.66
CA ILE A 130 -4.05 12.05 3.01
C ILE A 130 -3.60 10.84 3.82
N LEU A 131 -2.36 10.84 4.32
CA LEU A 131 -1.83 9.74 5.12
C LEU A 131 -2.71 9.48 6.36
N LEU A 132 -3.06 10.55 7.08
CA LEU A 132 -3.93 10.50 8.27
C LEU A 132 -5.35 10.08 7.92
N ARG A 133 -5.93 10.64 6.85
CA ARG A 133 -7.28 10.28 6.35
C ARG A 133 -7.38 8.79 6.05
N MET A 134 -6.38 8.25 5.34
CA MET A 134 -6.35 6.84 4.96
C MET A 134 -6.06 5.92 6.15
N HIS A 135 -5.22 6.34 7.09
CA HIS A 135 -4.86 5.53 8.25
C HIS A 135 -5.96 5.50 9.33
N ASN A 136 -6.70 6.61 9.49
CA ASN A 136 -7.77 6.70 10.47
C ASN A 136 -9.05 6.02 9.97
N LYS A 137 -9.49 4.96 10.65
CA LYS A 137 -10.64 4.14 10.23
C LYS A 137 -11.95 4.92 10.11
N TRP A 138 -12.14 5.96 10.93
CA TRP A 138 -13.33 6.81 10.87
C TRP A 138 -13.27 7.77 9.68
N GLU A 139 -12.19 8.56 9.53
CA GLU A 139 -12.06 9.48 8.40
C GLU A 139 -12.09 8.75 7.07
N PHE A 140 -11.42 7.60 7.00
CA PHE A 140 -11.43 6.75 5.82
C PHE A 140 -12.87 6.38 5.46
N THR A 141 -13.63 5.82 6.40
CA THR A 141 -15.03 5.41 6.16
C THR A 141 -15.91 6.58 5.70
N GLU A 142 -15.77 7.74 6.34
CA GLU A 142 -16.53 8.95 5.97
C GLU A 142 -16.14 9.49 4.58
N TRP A 143 -14.85 9.47 4.26
CA TRP A 143 -14.36 9.88 2.96
C TRP A 143 -14.84 8.95 1.85
N MET A 144 -14.81 7.63 2.08
CA MET A 144 -15.32 6.63 1.12
C MET A 144 -16.78 6.90 0.74
N ARG A 145 -17.64 7.19 1.73
CA ARG A 145 -19.04 7.60 1.50
C ARG A 145 -19.13 8.88 0.68
N THR A 146 -18.28 9.86 1.00
CA THR A 146 -18.27 11.17 0.34
C THR A 146 -17.89 11.07 -1.13
N ILE A 147 -16.94 10.20 -1.47
CA ILE A 147 -16.57 9.93 -2.88
C ILE A 147 -17.52 8.95 -3.58
N GLY A 148 -18.65 8.62 -2.97
CA GLY A 148 -19.71 7.81 -3.58
C GLY A 148 -19.42 6.32 -3.64
N LEU A 149 -18.46 5.82 -2.85
CA LEU A 149 -18.23 4.40 -2.64
C LEU A 149 -19.04 3.91 -1.44
N ASP A 150 -19.46 2.65 -1.50
CA ASP A 150 -20.07 1.99 -0.34
C ASP A 150 -19.03 1.78 0.75
N ALA A 151 -19.46 1.92 2.00
CA ALA A 151 -18.65 1.76 3.19
C ALA A 151 -19.50 1.13 4.31
N PRO A 152 -18.91 0.28 5.17
CA PRO A 152 -19.62 -0.35 6.28
C PRO A 152 -20.33 0.71 7.14
N GLU A 153 -21.48 0.38 7.73
CA GLU A 153 -22.07 1.27 8.75
C GLU A 153 -21.06 1.45 9.89
N ALA A 154 -20.92 2.67 10.41
CA ALA A 154 -19.89 2.95 11.40
C ALA A 154 -20.26 4.12 12.29
N TYR A 155 -19.80 4.07 13.55
CA TYR A 155 -20.03 5.07 14.57
C TYR A 155 -18.73 5.41 15.29
N LEU A 156 -18.45 6.70 15.46
CA LEU A 156 -17.30 7.18 16.24
C LEU A 156 -17.65 7.17 17.73
N CYS A 157 -16.82 6.50 18.53
CA CYS A 157 -16.94 6.46 19.98
C CYS A 157 -15.79 7.25 20.60
N LYS A 158 -16.11 8.37 21.27
CA LYS A 158 -15.14 9.20 22.01
C LYS A 158 -15.14 8.90 23.50
N SER A 159 -16.18 8.21 23.97
CA SER A 159 -16.36 7.77 25.35
C SER A 159 -16.97 6.37 25.40
N TYR A 160 -16.95 5.76 26.59
CA TYR A 160 -17.64 4.48 26.82
C TYR A 160 -19.17 4.63 26.65
N GLU A 161 -19.73 5.79 27.01
CA GLU A 161 -21.15 6.08 26.81
C GLU A 161 -21.54 6.08 25.32
N ASP A 162 -20.64 6.50 24.43
CA ASP A 162 -20.86 6.38 22.98
C ASP A 162 -20.89 4.91 22.53
N VAL A 163 -20.12 4.03 23.18
CA VAL A 163 -20.14 2.58 22.91
C VAL A 163 -21.48 1.98 23.33
N GLU A 164 -22.03 2.39 24.47
CA GLU A 164 -23.35 1.97 24.95
C GLU A 164 -24.49 2.46 24.04
N LYS A 165 -24.29 3.60 23.38
CA LYS A 165 -25.27 4.25 22.51
C LYS A 165 -25.16 3.86 21.04
N VAL A 166 -24.28 2.95 20.66
CA VAL A 166 -24.18 2.51 19.25
C VAL A 166 -25.54 1.97 18.80
N PRO A 167 -26.11 2.49 17.71
CA PRO A 167 -27.44 2.09 17.25
C PRO A 167 -27.54 0.61 16.85
N ASN A 168 -28.73 0.03 17.02
CA ASN A 168 -29.07 -1.31 16.55
C ASN A 168 -28.17 -2.44 17.07
N GLN A 169 -27.50 -2.27 18.23
CA GLN A 169 -26.68 -3.33 18.85
C GLN A 169 -27.47 -4.61 19.16
N GLU A 170 -28.79 -4.51 19.29
CA GLU A 170 -29.69 -5.64 19.49
C GLU A 170 -30.01 -6.43 18.21
N LYS A 171 -29.62 -5.92 17.04
CA LYS A 171 -29.89 -6.53 15.71
C LYS A 171 -28.65 -6.76 14.88
N LYS A 172 -27.61 -5.94 15.05
CA LYS A 172 -26.40 -5.94 14.23
C LYS A 172 -25.17 -6.31 15.06
N GLU A 173 -24.19 -6.88 14.37
CA GLU A 173 -22.88 -7.17 14.91
C GLU A 173 -21.91 -6.02 14.55
N TYR A 174 -20.99 -5.68 15.45
CA TYR A 174 -20.00 -4.63 15.23
C TYR A 174 -18.59 -5.08 15.63
N ALA A 175 -17.58 -4.64 14.87
CA ALA A 175 -16.19 -4.59 15.28
C ALA A 175 -15.94 -3.25 16.00
N LEU A 176 -15.71 -3.31 17.31
CA LEU A 176 -15.27 -2.18 18.11
C LEU A 176 -13.74 -2.18 18.19
N LYS A 177 -13.10 -1.12 17.68
CA LYS A 177 -11.62 -1.02 17.58
C LYS A 177 -11.12 0.44 17.63
N PRO A 178 -9.87 0.71 18.02
CA PRO A 178 -9.30 2.06 17.98
C PRO A 178 -9.23 2.62 16.54
N VAL A 179 -9.40 3.95 16.38
CA VAL A 179 -9.37 4.57 15.04
C VAL A 179 -8.01 4.50 14.34
N PHE A 180 -6.92 4.50 15.11
CA PHE A 180 -5.54 4.27 14.66
C PHE A 180 -5.03 2.86 15.03
N GLY A 181 -5.93 1.91 15.28
CA GLY A 181 -5.56 0.53 15.63
C GLY A 181 -4.83 -0.19 14.50
N ARG A 182 -4.07 -1.24 14.83
CA ARG A 182 -3.30 -2.07 13.90
C ARG A 182 -3.72 -3.52 13.99
N ALA A 183 -3.73 -4.19 12.83
CA ALA A 183 -4.06 -5.61 12.73
C ALA A 183 -5.39 -5.95 13.47
N SER A 184 -5.53 -7.18 13.95
CA SER A 184 -6.65 -7.63 14.78
C SER A 184 -6.46 -7.33 16.28
N GLN A 185 -5.50 -6.47 16.65
CA GLN A 185 -5.27 -6.10 18.05
C GLN A 185 -6.38 -5.15 18.54
N ASN A 186 -6.84 -5.36 19.77
CA ASN A 186 -7.89 -4.56 20.42
C ASN A 186 -9.18 -4.47 19.59
N VAL A 187 -9.53 -5.55 18.88
CA VAL A 187 -10.80 -5.67 18.16
C VAL A 187 -11.77 -6.51 18.98
N PHE A 188 -12.86 -5.88 19.43
CA PHE A 188 -13.95 -6.54 20.13
C PHE A 188 -15.10 -6.80 19.18
N HIS A 189 -15.57 -8.06 19.12
CA HIS A 189 -16.74 -8.43 18.33
C HIS A 189 -18.01 -8.26 19.19
N LEU A 190 -18.68 -7.13 19.03
CA LEU A 190 -19.96 -6.86 19.66
C LEU A 190 -21.04 -7.68 18.95
N LYS A 191 -21.74 -8.53 19.71
CA LYS A 191 -22.82 -9.39 19.19
C LYS A 191 -24.14 -9.04 19.87
N PRO A 192 -25.27 -9.12 19.13
CA PRO A 192 -26.59 -8.97 19.72
C PRO A 192 -26.81 -9.82 20.97
N GLY A 193 -27.30 -9.18 22.04
CA GLY A 193 -27.61 -9.84 23.31
C GLY A 193 -26.39 -10.32 24.11
N LYS A 194 -25.16 -9.96 23.71
CA LYS A 194 -23.95 -10.18 24.52
C LYS A 194 -23.59 -8.91 25.29
N PRO A 195 -23.04 -9.04 26.51
CA PRO A 195 -22.56 -7.87 27.25
C PRO A 195 -21.45 -7.17 26.46
N LEU A 196 -21.39 -5.85 26.62
CA LEU A 196 -20.28 -5.06 26.10
C LEU A 196 -18.98 -5.41 26.86
N PRO A 197 -17.80 -5.19 26.24
CA PRO A 197 -16.52 -5.30 26.94
C PRO A 197 -16.52 -4.41 28.18
N ASP A 198 -15.85 -4.83 29.26
CA ASP A 198 -15.77 -4.02 30.47
C ASP A 198 -15.10 -2.67 30.15
N ARG A 199 -15.52 -1.61 30.84
CA ARG A 199 -14.87 -0.29 30.77
C ARG A 199 -13.39 -0.35 31.11
N ALA A 200 -12.96 -1.29 31.96
CA ALA A 200 -11.55 -1.50 32.26
C ALA A 200 -10.74 -2.11 31.10
N GLU A 201 -11.41 -2.75 30.12
CA GLU A 201 -10.78 -3.34 28.94
C GLU A 201 -10.66 -2.35 27.77
N LEU A 202 -11.36 -1.21 27.84
CA LEU A 202 -11.39 -0.18 26.80
C LEU A 202 -10.72 1.10 27.29
N ASP A 203 -9.77 1.61 26.54
CA ASP A 203 -9.12 2.92 26.77
C ASP A 203 -9.85 4.08 26.09
N VAL A 204 -11.11 3.85 25.66
CA VAL A 204 -11.92 4.83 24.93
C VAL A 204 -12.07 6.12 25.73
N SER A 205 -11.58 7.21 25.14
CA SER A 205 -11.48 8.52 25.78
C SER A 205 -11.27 9.61 24.75
N ASP A 206 -11.33 10.86 25.20
CA ASP A 206 -10.94 12.02 24.39
C ASP A 206 -9.48 11.97 23.91
N ASN A 207 -8.64 11.05 24.38
CA ASN A 207 -7.28 10.85 23.87
C ASN A 207 -7.16 9.60 22.98
N CYS A 208 -8.07 8.64 23.11
CA CYS A 208 -8.11 7.43 22.28
C CYS A 208 -9.54 7.21 21.77
N HIS A 209 -9.81 7.67 20.54
CA HIS A 209 -11.11 7.44 19.91
C HIS A 209 -11.19 6.03 19.33
N TRP A 210 -12.39 5.48 19.37
CA TRP A 210 -12.74 4.17 18.85
C TRP A 210 -13.78 4.27 17.74
N ILE A 211 -13.90 3.23 16.94
CA ILE A 211 -14.94 3.08 15.92
C ILE A 211 -15.69 1.77 16.16
N ALA A 212 -17.02 1.84 16.21
CA ALA A 212 -17.89 0.68 16.08
C ALA A 212 -18.29 0.55 14.60
N GLN A 213 -17.66 -0.38 13.89
CA GLN A 213 -17.84 -0.63 12.46
C GLN A 213 -18.66 -1.91 12.25
N GLU A 214 -19.60 -1.92 11.33
CA GLU A 214 -20.43 -3.07 10.99
C GLU A 214 -19.57 -4.32 10.77
N TRP A 215 -19.93 -5.42 11.45
CA TRP A 215 -19.25 -6.70 11.29
C TRP A 215 -19.78 -7.43 10.05
N LEU A 216 -19.08 -7.23 8.93
CA LEU A 216 -19.44 -7.86 7.66
C LEU A 216 -18.92 -9.29 7.56
N LYS A 217 -19.71 -10.16 6.92
CA LYS A 217 -19.38 -11.56 6.65
C LYS A 217 -19.35 -11.76 5.14
N GLY A 218 -18.32 -12.43 4.65
CA GLY A 218 -18.13 -12.62 3.22
C GLY A 218 -16.73 -13.06 2.87
N ASP A 219 -16.45 -13.08 1.57
CA ASP A 219 -15.11 -13.33 1.05
C ASP A 219 -14.20 -12.14 1.34
N ARG A 220 -12.96 -12.44 1.74
CA ARG A 220 -11.99 -11.42 2.19
C ARG A 220 -10.88 -11.29 1.17
N TYR A 221 -10.57 -10.06 0.79
CA TYR A 221 -9.50 -9.75 -0.15
C TYR A 221 -8.60 -8.66 0.42
N CYS A 222 -7.32 -8.73 0.10
CA CYS A 222 -6.38 -7.65 0.36
C CYS A 222 -5.84 -7.13 -0.96
N SER A 223 -5.64 -5.82 -1.02
CA SER A 223 -4.95 -5.15 -2.11
C SER A 223 -3.65 -4.52 -1.62
N TYR A 224 -2.71 -4.36 -2.53
CA TYR A 224 -1.56 -3.49 -2.37
C TYR A 224 -1.36 -2.74 -3.68
N GLY A 225 -1.31 -1.42 -3.61
CA GLY A 225 -1.16 -0.58 -4.78
C GLY A 225 -0.20 0.58 -4.57
N ILE A 226 0.38 1.02 -5.70
CA ILE A 226 1.08 2.29 -5.80
C ILE A 226 0.17 3.25 -6.54
N VAL A 227 -0.21 4.34 -5.89
CA VAL A 227 -0.95 5.44 -6.51
C VAL A 227 0.04 6.56 -6.81
N ARG A 228 -0.07 7.15 -8.01
CA ARG A 228 0.71 8.30 -8.43
C ARG A 228 -0.16 9.20 -9.30
N GLN A 229 -0.33 10.45 -8.86
CA GLN A 229 -0.99 11.53 -9.59
C GLN A 229 -2.37 11.15 -10.14
N GLY A 230 -3.24 10.55 -9.32
CA GLY A 230 -4.57 10.15 -9.80
C GLY A 230 -4.68 8.73 -10.37
N HIS A 231 -3.57 8.00 -10.51
CA HIS A 231 -3.55 6.71 -11.20
C HIS A 231 -2.97 5.58 -10.35
N VAL A 232 -3.54 4.38 -10.49
CA VAL A 232 -2.95 3.15 -9.97
C VAL A 232 -1.82 2.71 -10.91
N LYS A 233 -0.58 2.77 -10.41
CA LYS A 233 0.64 2.41 -11.14
C LYS A 233 1.12 0.98 -10.86
N ALA A 234 0.81 0.43 -9.70
CA ALA A 234 1.02 -0.98 -9.41
C ALA A 234 -0.18 -1.52 -8.64
N LEU A 235 -0.60 -2.76 -8.92
CA LEU A 235 -1.66 -3.42 -8.18
C LEU A 235 -1.39 -4.92 -8.01
N SER A 236 -1.56 -5.40 -6.79
CA SER A 236 -1.65 -6.83 -6.49
C SER A 236 -2.85 -7.08 -5.60
N LEU A 237 -3.60 -8.14 -5.89
CA LEU A 237 -4.81 -8.54 -5.19
C LEU A 237 -4.70 -10.00 -4.78
N TYR A 238 -5.12 -10.35 -3.57
CA TYR A 238 -5.18 -11.75 -3.14
C TYR A 238 -6.34 -12.01 -2.18
N SER A 239 -6.87 -13.24 -2.23
CA SER A 239 -7.86 -13.72 -1.27
C SER A 239 -7.20 -14.08 0.06
N VAL A 240 -7.82 -13.70 1.19
CA VAL A 240 -7.38 -14.10 2.54
C VAL A 240 -7.87 -15.52 2.81
N THR A 241 -6.96 -16.50 2.84
CA THR A 241 -7.32 -17.92 2.95
C THR A 241 -6.62 -18.65 4.08
N GLU A 242 -5.29 -18.73 4.07
CA GLU A 242 -4.52 -19.35 5.16
C GLU A 242 -4.13 -18.26 6.15
N THR A 243 -4.62 -18.35 7.38
CA THR A 243 -4.39 -17.36 8.44
C THR A 243 -3.88 -18.02 9.72
N ILE A 244 -2.97 -17.37 10.47
CA ILE A 244 -2.48 -17.89 11.76
C ILE A 244 -3.51 -17.70 12.89
N ASP A 245 -4.25 -16.59 12.88
CA ASP A 245 -5.14 -16.14 13.98
C ASP A 245 -6.59 -15.91 13.51
N GLY A 246 -6.95 -16.44 12.34
CA GLY A 246 -8.22 -16.16 11.68
C GLY A 246 -8.23 -14.89 10.82
N SER A 247 -7.19 -14.04 10.88
CA SER A 247 -7.10 -12.75 10.17
C SER A 247 -5.78 -12.54 9.41
N SER A 248 -4.65 -12.83 10.02
CA SER A 248 -3.30 -12.60 9.50
C SER A 248 -2.93 -13.62 8.43
N CYS A 249 -3.05 -13.22 7.16
CA CYS A 249 -2.78 -14.07 6.01
C CYS A 249 -1.29 -14.42 5.89
N VAL A 250 -0.97 -15.71 5.70
CA VAL A 250 0.40 -16.23 5.53
C VAL A 250 0.65 -16.89 4.19
N TYR A 251 -0.39 -17.01 3.37
CA TYR A 251 -0.35 -17.52 2.01
C TYR A 251 -0.97 -16.50 1.07
N PHE A 252 -0.17 -16.02 0.12
CA PHE A 252 -0.58 -15.00 -0.84
C PHE A 252 -0.64 -15.63 -2.22
N LYS A 253 -1.80 -15.56 -2.88
CA LYS A 253 -1.94 -15.93 -4.28
C LYS A 253 -2.65 -14.82 -5.03
N SER A 254 -1.96 -14.27 -6.02
CA SER A 254 -2.49 -13.20 -6.87
C SER A 254 -3.75 -13.66 -7.60
N ILE A 255 -4.77 -12.83 -7.60
CA ILE A 255 -6.04 -13.03 -8.32
C ILE A 255 -6.35 -11.83 -9.20
N HIS A 256 -7.25 -12.03 -10.16
CA HIS A 256 -7.90 -10.96 -10.87
C HIS A 256 -9.26 -10.68 -10.24
N HIS A 257 -9.59 -9.42 -10.01
CA HIS A 257 -10.89 -9.02 -9.47
C HIS A 257 -11.30 -7.64 -10.03
N PRO A 258 -12.08 -7.59 -11.13
CA PRO A 258 -12.39 -6.35 -11.84
C PRO A 258 -13.02 -5.27 -10.95
N ARG A 259 -13.95 -5.65 -10.07
CA ARG A 259 -14.62 -4.70 -9.17
C ARG A 259 -13.67 -4.03 -8.19
N ILE A 260 -12.72 -4.78 -7.60
CA ILE A 260 -11.68 -4.19 -6.73
C ILE A 260 -10.74 -3.30 -7.55
N GLN A 261 -10.38 -3.69 -8.77
CA GLN A 261 -9.57 -2.82 -9.63
C GLN A 261 -10.27 -1.49 -9.91
N ALA A 262 -11.53 -1.52 -10.32
CA ALA A 262 -12.32 -0.30 -10.56
C ALA A 262 -12.49 0.54 -9.28
N TYR A 263 -12.61 -0.12 -8.12
CA TYR A 263 -12.63 0.54 -6.81
C TYR A 263 -11.32 1.31 -6.54
N MET A 264 -10.17 0.66 -6.79
CA MET A 264 -8.85 1.27 -6.64
C MET A 264 -8.62 2.43 -7.61
N ASP A 265 -9.05 2.27 -8.87
CA ASP A 265 -8.96 3.33 -9.88
C ASP A 265 -9.83 4.53 -9.51
N HIS A 266 -11.02 4.31 -8.93
CA HIS A 266 -11.88 5.38 -8.42
C HIS A 266 -11.20 6.14 -7.28
N ILE A 267 -10.68 5.43 -6.27
CA ILE A 267 -9.93 6.04 -5.16
C ILE A 267 -8.76 6.86 -5.69
N ALA A 268 -7.96 6.27 -6.60
CA ALA A 268 -6.78 6.94 -7.15
C ALA A 268 -7.16 8.25 -7.81
N LYS A 269 -8.21 8.26 -8.65
CA LYS A 269 -8.66 9.48 -9.33
C LYS A 269 -9.07 10.59 -8.37
N GLN A 270 -9.66 10.26 -7.21
CA GLN A 270 -10.01 11.23 -6.17
C GLN A 270 -8.78 11.74 -5.38
N LEU A 271 -7.57 11.26 -5.71
CA LEU A 271 -6.30 11.64 -5.12
C LEU A 271 -5.31 12.14 -6.21
N PRO A 272 -5.66 13.17 -7.00
CA PRO A 272 -4.91 13.57 -8.20
C PRO A 272 -3.50 14.09 -7.92
N THR A 273 -3.21 14.53 -6.69
CA THR A 273 -1.89 15.05 -6.27
C THR A 273 -1.10 14.05 -5.44
N THR A 274 -1.64 12.86 -5.20
CA THR A 274 -1.04 11.90 -4.26
C THR A 274 -0.06 10.96 -4.97
N THR A 275 1.09 10.74 -4.33
CA THR A 275 2.02 9.66 -4.66
C THR A 275 2.27 8.83 -3.41
N GLY A 276 2.05 7.52 -3.46
CA GLY A 276 2.22 6.70 -2.26
C GLY A 276 1.77 5.26 -2.40
N LYS A 277 1.93 4.52 -1.30
CA LYS A 277 1.46 3.14 -1.16
C LYS A 277 0.09 3.17 -0.50
N LEU A 278 -0.89 2.49 -1.07
CA LEU A 278 -2.20 2.28 -0.46
C LEU A 278 -2.54 0.79 -0.54
N ALA A 279 -2.90 0.20 0.60
CA ALA A 279 -3.33 -1.18 0.70
C ALA A 279 -4.66 -1.23 1.43
N PHE A 280 -5.61 -1.99 0.91
CA PHE A 280 -6.97 -2.04 1.46
C PHE A 280 -7.38 -3.47 1.77
N ASP A 281 -8.09 -3.62 2.87
CA ASP A 281 -8.77 -4.87 3.23
C ASP A 281 -10.24 -4.76 2.83
N PHE A 282 -10.68 -5.71 2.03
CA PHE A 282 -12.02 -5.77 1.45
C PHE A 282 -12.81 -6.94 2.01
N ILE A 283 -14.13 -6.73 2.10
CA ILE A 283 -15.11 -7.79 2.27
C ILE A 283 -16.11 -7.71 1.11
N GLU A 284 -16.29 -8.84 0.43
CA GLU A 284 -17.37 -9.06 -0.52
C GLU A 284 -18.43 -9.95 0.12
N THR A 285 -19.60 -9.39 0.41
CA THR A 285 -20.67 -10.09 1.10
C THR A 285 -21.45 -11.01 0.14
N PRO A 286 -22.20 -12.01 0.66
CA PRO A 286 -23.00 -12.91 -0.18
C PRO A 286 -24.06 -12.21 -1.06
N ASP A 287 -24.56 -11.05 -0.66
CA ASP A 287 -25.47 -10.20 -1.44
C ASP A 287 -24.75 -9.31 -2.47
N GLY A 288 -23.44 -9.49 -2.63
CA GLY A 288 -22.61 -8.83 -3.64
C GLY A 288 -22.05 -7.47 -3.23
N ARG A 289 -22.23 -7.04 -1.98
CA ARG A 289 -21.69 -5.77 -1.46
C ARG A 289 -20.18 -5.87 -1.34
N LEU A 290 -19.44 -5.00 -2.02
CA LEU A 290 -17.97 -4.94 -1.96
C LEU A 290 -17.54 -3.65 -1.27
N VAL A 291 -16.91 -3.77 -0.11
CA VAL A 291 -16.49 -2.61 0.68
C VAL A 291 -15.09 -2.79 1.24
N ALA A 292 -14.32 -1.69 1.28
CA ALA A 292 -13.08 -1.61 2.04
C ALA A 292 -13.40 -1.32 3.52
N ILE A 293 -12.83 -2.08 4.44
CA ILE A 293 -13.03 -1.91 5.89
C ILE A 293 -11.92 -1.09 6.55
N GLU A 294 -10.75 -1.04 5.93
CA GLU A 294 -9.62 -0.21 6.34
C GLU A 294 -8.62 0.02 5.19
N CYS A 295 -7.77 1.03 5.38
CA CYS A 295 -6.60 1.27 4.54
C CYS A 295 -5.32 1.27 5.39
N ASN A 296 -4.30 0.62 4.85
CA ASN A 296 -2.93 0.57 5.33
C ASN A 296 -2.06 1.37 4.34
N PRO A 297 -1.83 2.68 4.56
CA PRO A 297 -1.09 3.54 3.62
C PRO A 297 0.44 3.33 3.71
N ARG A 298 0.86 2.07 3.64
CA ARG A 298 2.23 1.58 3.88
C ARG A 298 2.47 0.27 3.12
N ALA A 299 3.65 -0.33 3.27
CA ALA A 299 3.88 -1.65 2.68
C ALA A 299 3.06 -2.73 3.40
N THR A 300 2.50 -3.65 2.61
CA THR A 300 1.79 -4.85 3.07
C THR A 300 2.22 -6.05 2.22
N SER A 301 1.76 -7.24 2.59
CA SER A 301 2.19 -8.51 1.99
C SER A 301 1.93 -8.64 0.49
N GLY A 302 1.10 -7.79 -0.11
CA GLY A 302 0.91 -7.76 -1.56
C GLY A 302 2.21 -7.49 -2.35
N VAL A 303 3.20 -6.82 -1.74
CA VAL A 303 4.56 -6.66 -2.29
C VAL A 303 5.16 -7.98 -2.77
N HIS A 304 4.91 -9.07 -2.04
CA HIS A 304 5.46 -10.40 -2.33
C HIS A 304 5.05 -10.96 -3.68
N LEU A 305 3.88 -10.56 -4.17
CA LEU A 305 3.33 -11.02 -5.44
C LEU A 305 4.12 -10.46 -6.65
N PHE A 306 4.93 -9.42 -6.43
CA PHE A 306 5.87 -8.89 -7.42
C PHE A 306 7.28 -9.48 -7.32
N GLY A 307 7.60 -10.24 -6.26
CA GLY A 307 8.97 -10.61 -5.85
C GLY A 307 9.81 -11.37 -6.88
N ALA A 308 9.22 -11.92 -7.95
CA ALA A 308 9.95 -12.54 -9.07
C ALA A 308 10.35 -11.57 -10.19
N THR A 309 9.92 -10.30 -10.13
CA THR A 309 10.07 -9.33 -11.23
C THR A 309 10.78 -8.06 -10.78
N THR A 310 10.96 -7.11 -11.70
CA THR A 310 11.41 -5.73 -11.43
C THR A 310 10.25 -4.72 -11.53
N ARG A 311 9.03 -5.16 -11.83
CA ARG A 311 7.90 -4.28 -12.18
C ARG A 311 7.55 -3.28 -11.08
N LEU A 312 7.41 -3.75 -9.84
CA LEU A 312 7.13 -2.86 -8.70
C LEU A 312 8.30 -1.91 -8.40
N ALA A 313 9.53 -2.42 -8.47
CA ALA A 313 10.74 -1.61 -8.30
C ALA A 313 10.77 -0.45 -9.32
N ASN A 314 10.54 -0.74 -10.61
CA ASN A 314 10.51 0.27 -11.67
C ASN A 314 9.40 1.30 -11.44
N VAL A 315 8.21 0.88 -10.99
CA VAL A 315 7.12 1.82 -10.66
C VAL A 315 7.45 2.74 -9.48
N LEU A 316 8.25 2.28 -8.52
CA LEU A 316 8.70 3.11 -7.41
C LEU A 316 9.75 4.13 -7.88
N THR A 317 10.70 3.71 -8.72
CA THR A 317 11.89 4.48 -9.07
C THR A 317 11.76 5.34 -10.33
N ASP A 318 10.78 5.04 -11.19
CA ASP A 318 10.50 5.79 -12.42
C ASP A 318 9.05 6.31 -12.42
N PRO A 319 8.83 7.65 -12.36
CA PRO A 319 7.48 8.24 -12.46
C PRO A 319 6.76 7.92 -13.78
N PHE A 320 7.51 7.65 -14.84
CA PHE A 320 6.98 7.38 -16.18
C PHE A 320 6.73 5.89 -16.44
N ALA A 321 7.04 5.02 -15.47
CA ALA A 321 6.76 3.60 -15.58
C ALA A 321 5.29 3.34 -15.92
N PHE A 322 5.08 2.40 -16.84
CA PHE A 322 3.75 1.92 -17.18
C PHE A 322 3.09 1.25 -15.97
N PRO A 323 1.76 1.34 -15.85
CA PRO A 323 1.03 0.59 -14.84
C PRO A 323 1.31 -0.91 -14.93
N VAL A 324 1.49 -1.56 -13.78
CA VAL A 324 1.76 -3.00 -13.68
C VAL A 324 0.81 -3.70 -12.74
N GLN A 325 0.52 -4.96 -13.02
CA GLN A 325 -0.18 -5.85 -12.09
C GLN A 325 0.69 -7.05 -11.75
N ALA A 326 0.50 -7.60 -10.55
CA ALA A 326 1.11 -8.88 -10.19
C ALA A 326 0.49 -10.01 -11.03
N ASP A 327 1.31 -10.92 -11.55
CA ASP A 327 0.80 -12.01 -12.41
C ASP A 327 -0.25 -12.83 -11.68
N VAL A 328 -1.40 -13.05 -12.32
CA VAL A 328 -2.46 -13.89 -11.77
C VAL A 328 -1.90 -15.28 -11.49
N GLY A 329 -2.16 -15.79 -10.29
CA GLY A 329 -1.64 -17.07 -9.83
C GLY A 329 -0.23 -17.03 -9.25
N ALA A 330 0.50 -15.90 -9.31
CA ALA A 330 1.74 -15.73 -8.56
C ALA A 330 1.48 -16.02 -7.08
N ALA A 331 2.29 -16.90 -6.47
CA ALA A 331 2.08 -17.35 -5.11
C ALA A 331 3.34 -17.20 -4.25
N ARG A 332 3.14 -16.78 -3.00
CA ARG A 332 4.17 -16.63 -1.97
C ARG A 332 3.63 -17.03 -0.61
N GLN A 333 4.52 -17.37 0.30
CA GLN A 333 4.15 -17.72 1.67
C GLN A 333 5.16 -17.19 2.68
N ILE A 334 4.71 -17.08 3.94
CA ILE A 334 5.57 -17.02 5.12
C ILE A 334 5.61 -18.43 5.72
N MET A 335 6.65 -19.20 5.42
CA MET A 335 6.70 -20.63 5.73
C MET A 335 6.52 -20.94 7.23
N PRO A 336 7.14 -20.23 8.19
CA PRO A 336 6.88 -20.47 9.61
C PRO A 336 5.40 -20.30 9.97
N GLY A 337 4.73 -19.31 9.38
CA GLY A 337 3.31 -19.09 9.55
C GLY A 337 2.44 -20.22 8.99
N MET A 338 2.80 -20.73 7.81
CA MET A 338 2.15 -21.89 7.21
C MET A 338 2.37 -23.17 8.01
N LEU A 339 3.50 -23.34 8.68
CA LEU A 339 3.76 -24.48 9.56
C LEU A 339 2.97 -24.42 10.88
N MET A 340 2.62 -23.21 11.34
CA MET A 340 1.77 -22.98 12.53
C MET A 340 0.27 -23.18 12.23
N TRP A 341 -0.08 -23.80 11.11
CA TRP A 341 -1.46 -24.02 10.70
C TRP A 341 -2.26 -24.84 11.73
N ASP A 342 -3.34 -24.26 12.24
CA ASP A 342 -4.19 -24.89 13.24
C ASP A 342 -5.14 -25.92 12.60
N ARG A 343 -4.85 -27.19 12.87
CA ARG A 343 -5.64 -28.33 12.39
C ARG A 343 -7.06 -28.35 12.97
N LYS A 344 -7.33 -27.64 14.08
CA LYS A 344 -8.67 -27.57 14.70
C LYS A 344 -9.67 -26.78 13.86
N GLN A 345 -9.21 -25.86 13.01
CA GLN A 345 -10.05 -25.08 12.10
C GLN A 345 -10.29 -25.79 10.75
N ALA A 346 -9.61 -26.92 10.50
CA ALA A 346 -9.64 -27.63 9.23
C ALA A 346 -10.50 -28.90 9.31
N HIS A 347 -11.74 -28.84 8.82
CA HIS A 347 -12.63 -29.99 8.75
C HIS A 347 -12.29 -30.91 7.56
N GLY A 348 -11.42 -31.91 7.80
CA GLY A 348 -11.29 -33.09 6.95
C GLY A 348 -10.06 -33.17 6.03
N LEU A 349 -9.87 -34.34 5.41
CA LEU A 349 -8.70 -34.70 4.61
C LEU A 349 -8.46 -33.75 3.42
N ARG A 350 -9.52 -33.24 2.79
CA ARG A 350 -9.41 -32.32 1.65
C ARG A 350 -8.75 -31.00 2.04
N ALA A 351 -9.09 -30.43 3.20
CA ALA A 351 -8.49 -29.19 3.69
C ALA A 351 -7.00 -29.39 3.99
N TYR A 352 -6.65 -30.51 4.62
CA TYR A 352 -5.26 -30.90 4.86
C TYR A 352 -4.45 -31.03 3.56
N VAL A 353 -4.95 -31.79 2.58
CA VAL A 353 -4.27 -31.97 1.30
C VAL A 353 -4.07 -30.63 0.59
N LYS A 354 -5.09 -29.76 0.58
CA LYS A 354 -4.99 -28.42 -0.03
C LYS A 354 -3.95 -27.55 0.66
N HIS A 355 -3.88 -27.58 2.00
CA HIS A 355 -2.87 -26.87 2.77
C HIS A 355 -1.46 -27.39 2.44
N GLN A 356 -1.25 -28.71 2.40
CA GLN A 356 0.04 -29.29 2.03
C GLN A 356 0.46 -28.95 0.59
N GLN A 357 -0.49 -28.97 -0.35
CA GLN A 357 -0.25 -28.52 -1.73
C GLN A 357 0.20 -27.06 -1.79
N ARG A 358 -0.37 -26.18 -0.96
CA ARG A 358 0.03 -24.77 -0.86
C ARG A 358 1.42 -24.61 -0.23
N LEU A 359 1.68 -25.31 0.88
CA LEU A 359 2.95 -25.28 1.61
C LEU A 359 4.12 -25.74 0.71
N ILE A 360 3.94 -26.81 -0.07
CA ILE A 360 4.99 -27.33 -0.96
C ILE A 360 5.06 -26.52 -2.26
N GLY A 361 3.91 -26.09 -2.79
CA GLY A 361 3.80 -25.47 -4.11
C GLY A 361 4.11 -23.97 -4.16
N SER A 362 4.31 -23.30 -3.02
CA SER A 362 4.57 -21.87 -2.97
C SER A 362 5.98 -21.53 -2.47
N LYS A 363 6.53 -20.43 -2.98
CA LYS A 363 7.87 -19.98 -2.59
C LYS A 363 7.79 -19.18 -1.30
N ASP A 364 8.64 -19.52 -0.34
CA ASP A 364 8.81 -18.72 0.87
C ASP A 364 9.41 -17.34 0.52
N VAL A 365 9.00 -16.33 1.28
CA VAL A 365 9.46 -14.94 1.10
C VAL A 365 10.90 -14.74 1.58
N VAL A 366 11.31 -15.40 2.65
CA VAL A 366 12.63 -15.20 3.25
C VAL A 366 13.66 -16.02 2.49
N PHE A 367 13.34 -17.26 2.14
CA PHE A 367 14.23 -18.17 1.42
C PHE A 367 14.51 -17.76 -0.02
N SER A 368 15.81 -17.68 -0.34
CA SER A 368 16.30 -17.46 -1.69
C SER A 368 17.67 -18.12 -1.87
N MET A 369 17.81 -18.98 -2.89
CA MET A 369 19.10 -19.58 -3.23
C MET A 369 20.17 -18.54 -3.61
N ARG A 370 19.76 -17.34 -4.03
CA ARG A 370 20.68 -16.24 -4.40
C ARG A 370 21.02 -15.33 -3.22
N ASP A 371 20.38 -15.54 -2.07
CA ASP A 371 20.49 -14.69 -0.88
C ASP A 371 20.10 -15.52 0.36
N LEU A 372 21.00 -16.44 0.73
CA LEU A 372 20.73 -17.50 1.72
C LEU A 372 20.84 -17.03 3.18
N LEU A 373 21.68 -16.03 3.45
CA LEU A 373 21.97 -15.55 4.80
C LEU A 373 20.72 -15.10 5.58
N PRO A 374 19.73 -14.40 4.99
CA PRO A 374 18.46 -14.09 5.67
C PRO A 374 17.74 -15.33 6.25
N THR A 375 17.84 -16.48 5.59
CA THR A 375 17.26 -17.74 6.08
C THR A 375 18.14 -18.40 7.12
N LEU A 376 19.45 -18.49 6.86
CA LEU A 376 20.38 -19.15 7.77
C LEU A 376 20.50 -18.44 9.13
N MET A 377 20.29 -17.12 9.13
CA MET A 377 20.35 -16.30 10.34
C MET A 377 19.03 -16.25 11.13
N GLN A 378 17.96 -16.92 10.67
CA GLN A 378 16.68 -16.93 11.40
C GLN A 378 16.79 -17.40 12.85
N PRO A 379 17.53 -18.47 13.21
CA PRO A 379 17.69 -18.89 14.61
C PRO A 379 18.35 -17.79 15.46
N PHE A 380 19.41 -17.17 14.96
CA PHE A 380 20.10 -16.06 15.63
C PHE A 380 19.17 -14.84 15.81
N LEU A 381 18.45 -14.46 14.76
CA LEU A 381 17.49 -13.37 14.78
C LEU A 381 16.39 -13.63 15.82
N LEU A 382 15.81 -14.83 15.82
CA LEU A 382 14.78 -15.22 16.79
C LEU A 382 15.32 -15.17 18.22
N THR A 383 16.54 -15.65 18.48
CA THR A 383 17.16 -15.51 19.81
C THR A 383 17.26 -14.05 20.23
N SER A 384 17.79 -13.18 19.37
CA SER A 384 17.88 -11.73 19.65
C SER A 384 16.50 -11.11 19.89
N TYR A 385 15.47 -11.51 19.13
CA TYR A 385 14.10 -11.03 19.33
C TYR A 385 13.50 -11.50 20.65
N TYR A 386 13.74 -12.74 21.06
CA TYR A 386 13.28 -13.26 22.35
C TYR A 386 13.95 -12.58 23.54
N GLU A 387 15.23 -12.20 23.41
CA GLU A 387 15.92 -11.40 24.41
C GLU A 387 15.26 -10.02 24.59
N ILE A 388 14.97 -9.32 23.49
CA ILE A 388 14.24 -8.04 23.52
C ILE A 388 12.83 -8.22 24.13
N CYS A 389 12.11 -9.28 23.73
CA CYS A 389 10.80 -9.60 24.31
C CYS A 389 10.88 -9.79 25.83
N ARG A 390 11.90 -10.50 26.32
CA ARG A 390 12.12 -10.74 27.75
C ARG A 390 12.43 -9.44 28.49
N GLU A 391 13.32 -8.62 27.94
CA GLU A 391 13.73 -7.34 28.53
C GLU A 391 12.57 -6.34 28.62
N ARG A 392 11.76 -6.25 27.56
CA ARG A 392 10.64 -5.30 27.45
C ARG A 392 9.30 -5.86 27.94
N LYS A 393 9.24 -7.14 28.32
CA LYS A 393 8.01 -7.86 28.71
C LYS A 393 6.92 -7.81 27.62
N LEU A 394 7.32 -7.95 26.36
CA LEU A 394 6.43 -7.92 25.19
C LEU A 394 6.31 -9.30 24.55
N LYS A 395 5.17 -9.60 23.92
CA LYS A 395 5.06 -10.76 23.02
C LYS A 395 5.75 -10.45 21.70
N LEU A 396 6.14 -11.50 20.97
CA LEU A 396 6.87 -11.36 19.71
C LEU A 396 6.15 -10.45 18.67
N PRO A 397 4.84 -10.60 18.41
CA PRO A 397 4.15 -9.74 17.45
C PRO A 397 4.11 -8.25 17.86
N ASP A 398 3.99 -7.98 19.16
CA ASP A 398 3.97 -6.63 19.71
C ASP A 398 5.36 -5.99 19.59
N MET A 399 6.40 -6.73 19.98
CA MET A 399 7.78 -6.30 19.94
C MET A 399 8.24 -5.92 18.52
N PHE A 400 7.86 -6.70 17.51
CA PHE A 400 8.20 -6.42 16.10
C PHE A 400 7.70 -5.05 15.64
N GLN A 401 6.53 -4.63 16.09
CA GLN A 401 5.89 -3.39 15.67
C GLN A 401 6.16 -2.21 16.61
N TRP A 402 6.52 -2.48 17.86
CA TRP A 402 6.59 -1.48 18.92
C TRP A 402 7.44 -0.27 18.54
N ASP A 403 8.66 -0.46 18.02
CA ASP A 403 9.55 0.66 17.69
C ASP A 403 9.05 1.53 16.54
N CYS A 404 8.26 0.95 15.62
CA CYS A 404 7.84 1.62 14.40
C CYS A 404 6.39 2.12 14.45
N THR A 405 5.70 1.82 15.55
CA THR A 405 4.31 2.19 15.77
C THR A 405 4.16 3.69 16.00
N TRP A 406 3.19 4.30 15.34
CA TRP A 406 2.83 5.69 15.55
C TRP A 406 1.57 5.80 16.41
N GLU A 407 1.73 6.35 17.62
CA GLU A 407 0.65 6.60 18.58
C GLU A 407 0.76 8.07 19.02
N PRO A 408 -0.04 8.99 18.45
CA PRO A 408 0.04 10.41 18.79
C PRO A 408 -0.62 10.68 20.14
N GLU A 409 0.06 11.42 21.01
CA GLU A 409 -0.44 11.85 22.32
C GLU A 409 -0.27 13.36 22.53
N GLY A 410 -0.98 13.94 23.51
CA GLY A 410 -0.83 15.34 23.92
C GLY A 410 -0.93 16.35 22.76
N GLU A 411 0.07 17.23 22.65
CA GLU A 411 0.12 18.26 21.61
C GLU A 411 0.15 17.67 20.18
N LYS A 412 0.82 16.53 20.00
CA LYS A 412 0.88 15.84 18.72
C LYS A 412 -0.51 15.39 18.28
N LEU A 413 -1.28 14.80 19.19
CA LEU A 413 -2.67 14.41 18.92
C LEU A 413 -3.54 15.63 18.59
N ALA A 414 -3.37 16.74 19.32
CA ALA A 414 -4.09 17.99 19.03
C ALA A 414 -3.77 18.54 17.62
N ARG A 415 -2.51 18.48 17.19
CA ARG A 415 -2.10 18.85 15.83
C ARG A 415 -2.71 17.92 14.78
N VAL A 416 -2.65 16.61 14.99
CA VAL A 416 -3.24 15.59 14.10
C VAL A 416 -4.72 15.88 13.89
N ARG A 417 -5.47 16.20 14.96
CA ARG A 417 -6.89 16.56 14.89
C ARG A 417 -7.15 17.79 14.03
N ARG A 418 -6.36 18.86 14.20
CA ARG A 418 -6.49 20.07 13.37
C ARG A 418 -6.29 19.77 11.89
N VAL A 419 -5.22 19.04 11.56
CA VAL A 419 -4.93 18.65 10.16
C VAL A 419 -6.09 17.84 9.58
N MET A 420 -6.62 16.87 10.34
CA MET A 420 -7.74 16.04 9.89
C MET A 420 -9.05 16.81 9.78
N GLU A 421 -9.30 17.79 10.65
CA GLU A 421 -10.49 18.64 10.59
C GLU A 421 -10.45 19.60 9.40
N GLU A 422 -9.30 20.24 9.15
CA GLU A 422 -9.05 21.07 7.98
C GLU A 422 -9.25 20.26 6.69
N ASP A 423 -8.61 19.09 6.62
CA ASP A 423 -8.75 18.13 5.54
C ASP A 423 -10.22 17.74 5.31
N ARG A 424 -10.93 17.37 6.38
CA ARG A 424 -12.35 17.03 6.35
C ARG A 424 -13.22 18.14 5.79
N ASN A 425 -12.94 19.37 6.18
CA ASN A 425 -13.67 20.52 5.68
C ASN A 425 -13.40 20.76 4.19
N GLU A 426 -12.22 20.43 3.69
CA GLU A 426 -11.87 20.53 2.28
C GLU A 426 -12.62 19.51 1.42
N TRP A 427 -12.52 18.21 1.73
CA TRP A 427 -13.16 17.18 0.90
C TRP A 427 -14.68 17.09 1.06
N LYS A 428 -15.28 17.71 2.08
CA LYS A 428 -16.73 17.93 2.14
C LYS A 428 -17.22 19.08 1.25
N LYS A 429 -16.34 20.05 0.95
CA LYS A 429 -16.68 21.24 0.14
C LYS A 429 -16.38 21.04 -1.34
N CYS A 430 -15.30 20.33 -1.67
CA CYS A 430 -14.93 20.08 -3.06
C CYS A 430 -15.85 19.02 -3.68
N PRO A 431 -16.64 19.37 -4.72
CA PRO A 431 -17.42 18.37 -5.44
C PRO A 431 -16.47 17.35 -6.07
N MET A 432 -16.90 16.08 -6.06
CA MET A 432 -16.16 14.94 -6.62
C MET A 432 -15.61 15.26 -8.01
N LEU A 433 -14.43 14.75 -8.34
CA LEU A 433 -14.10 14.58 -9.76
C LEU A 433 -15.18 13.67 -10.34
N ASP A 434 -15.82 14.10 -11.44
CA ASP A 434 -16.86 13.33 -12.13
C ASP A 434 -16.21 12.09 -12.76
N VAL A 435 -16.13 11.05 -11.95
CA VAL A 435 -15.54 9.77 -12.27
C VAL A 435 -16.67 8.76 -12.25
N ALA A 436 -16.84 8.05 -13.37
CA ALA A 436 -17.80 6.95 -13.45
C ALA A 436 -17.64 6.01 -12.25
N LYS A 437 -18.70 5.90 -11.44
CA LYS A 437 -18.69 5.05 -10.25
C LYS A 437 -18.54 3.58 -10.68
N PRO A 438 -17.75 2.77 -9.97
CA PRO A 438 -17.74 1.34 -10.21
C PRO A 438 -19.15 0.78 -9.97
N ASP A 439 -19.69 0.03 -10.94
CA ASP A 439 -21.02 -0.59 -10.81
C ASP A 439 -20.99 -1.60 -9.64
N PRO A 440 -21.78 -1.38 -8.58
CA PRO A 440 -21.76 -2.25 -7.41
C PRO A 440 -22.38 -3.62 -7.67
N ARG A 441 -23.04 -3.88 -8.81
CA ARG A 441 -23.75 -5.15 -9.09
C ARG A 441 -23.34 -5.85 -10.38
N ARG A 442 -22.41 -5.29 -11.15
CA ARG A 442 -21.94 -5.93 -12.38
C ARG A 442 -21.03 -7.11 -12.04
N ILE A 443 -21.65 -8.26 -11.84
CA ILE A 443 -21.00 -9.56 -12.03
C ILE A 443 -20.82 -9.68 -13.54
N GLU A 444 -19.60 -9.50 -14.04
CA GLU A 444 -19.31 -10.01 -15.38
C GLU A 444 -19.33 -11.53 -15.27
N ASP A 445 -20.37 -12.14 -15.84
CA ASP A 445 -20.53 -13.60 -15.90
C ASP A 445 -19.28 -14.21 -16.56
N GLU A 446 -18.33 -14.71 -15.77
CA GLU A 446 -17.21 -15.53 -16.24
C GLU A 446 -17.66 -16.91 -16.80
N THR A 447 -18.97 -17.15 -16.94
CA THR A 447 -19.52 -18.44 -17.39
C THR A 447 -20.22 -18.42 -18.75
N ALA A 448 -20.26 -17.28 -19.45
CA ALA A 448 -20.87 -17.19 -20.78
C ALA A 448 -19.88 -17.30 -21.97
N GLU A 449 -18.79 -18.07 -21.86
CA GLU A 449 -17.94 -18.43 -23.02
C GLU A 449 -17.69 -19.94 -23.09
N LYS A 450 -18.75 -20.71 -23.38
CA LYS A 450 -18.62 -22.07 -23.92
C LYS A 450 -19.63 -22.34 -25.03
N LYS A 451 -19.74 -21.45 -26.01
CA LYS A 451 -20.33 -21.75 -27.33
C LYS A 451 -19.68 -20.90 -28.42
N ASP A 452 -18.43 -21.21 -28.73
CA ASP A 452 -17.92 -21.37 -30.11
C ASP A 452 -16.39 -21.38 -30.10
N GLY A 453 -15.82 -22.44 -30.67
CA GLY A 453 -14.39 -22.76 -30.62
C GLY A 453 -13.50 -21.86 -31.48
N LYS A 454 -13.50 -20.54 -31.26
CA LYS A 454 -12.48 -19.62 -31.79
C LYS A 454 -12.07 -18.63 -30.70
N LYS A 455 -10.84 -18.78 -30.19
CA LYS A 455 -10.19 -17.79 -29.33
C LYS A 455 -10.12 -16.45 -30.08
N ARG A 456 -11.01 -15.51 -29.76
CA ARG A 456 -10.79 -14.08 -29.99
C ARG A 456 -10.28 -13.50 -28.67
N LEU A 457 -9.13 -12.82 -28.70
CA LEU A 457 -8.78 -11.93 -27.60
C LEU A 457 -9.89 -10.88 -27.48
N ALA A 458 -10.47 -10.75 -26.30
CA ALA A 458 -11.33 -9.62 -25.98
C ALA A 458 -10.48 -8.34 -26.07
N PRO A 459 -10.89 -7.32 -26.85
CA PRO A 459 -10.23 -6.03 -26.80
C PRO A 459 -10.42 -5.39 -25.43
N LEU A 460 -9.34 -4.84 -24.89
CA LEU A 460 -9.37 -4.01 -23.68
C LEU A 460 -10.43 -2.90 -23.84
N PRO A 461 -11.17 -2.53 -22.77
CA PRO A 461 -12.16 -1.47 -22.85
C PRO A 461 -11.50 -0.14 -23.27
N PRO A 462 -12.13 0.65 -24.17
CA PRO A 462 -11.58 1.92 -24.59
C PRO A 462 -11.66 2.93 -23.44
N GLY A 463 -10.50 3.34 -22.93
CA GLY A 463 -10.37 4.32 -21.85
C GLY A 463 -8.95 4.86 -21.63
N TYR A 464 -8.04 4.62 -22.59
CA TYR A 464 -6.72 5.22 -22.64
C TYR A 464 -6.58 5.90 -24.00
N LEU A 465 -6.27 7.20 -23.99
CA LEU A 465 -6.23 8.14 -25.12
C LEU A 465 -7.62 8.59 -25.59
N THR A 466 -8.11 9.71 -25.04
CA THR A 466 -8.08 11.03 -25.71
C THR A 466 -8.77 12.02 -24.79
N ASP A 467 -8.04 13.02 -24.30
CA ASP A 467 -8.66 14.33 -24.11
C ASP A 467 -7.70 15.38 -24.66
N LYS A 468 -8.27 16.17 -25.57
CA LYS A 468 -7.62 17.21 -26.33
C LYS A 468 -7.19 18.32 -25.38
N MET A 469 -5.91 18.69 -25.45
CA MET A 469 -5.51 20.06 -25.12
C MET A 469 -6.15 20.97 -26.17
N ASP A 470 -7.12 21.78 -25.76
CA ASP A 470 -7.55 22.96 -26.51
C ASP A 470 -6.39 23.97 -26.52
N ILE A 471 -5.56 23.90 -27.55
CA ILE A 471 -4.68 25.00 -27.93
C ILE A 471 -5.54 25.97 -28.74
N ALA A 472 -5.94 27.06 -28.09
CA ALA A 472 -6.54 28.20 -28.75
C ALA A 472 -5.60 28.73 -29.85
N SER A 473 -6.02 28.58 -31.11
CA SER A 473 -5.41 29.25 -32.25
C SER A 473 -6.29 30.44 -32.66
N SER A 474 -5.77 31.63 -32.42
CA SER A 474 -6.14 32.87 -33.10
C SER A 474 -4.80 33.59 -33.32
N SER A 475 -4.43 34.17 -34.45
CA SER A 475 -5.19 34.61 -35.60
C SER A 475 -4.25 34.73 -36.81
N THR A 476 -4.88 34.66 -37.98
CA THR A 476 -4.37 34.84 -39.35
C THR A 476 -3.61 36.14 -39.59
N ALA A 477 -2.53 36.07 -40.37
CA ALA A 477 -2.10 37.17 -41.25
C ALA A 477 -1.62 36.61 -42.59
N LYS A 478 -2.11 37.28 -43.65
CA LYS A 478 -2.11 36.90 -45.06
C LYS A 478 -0.72 36.95 -45.69
N VAL A 479 -0.54 36.08 -46.69
CA VAL A 479 0.45 36.23 -47.76
C VAL A 479 -0.14 37.19 -48.80
N ASP A 480 0.58 38.25 -49.14
CA ASP A 480 0.49 38.93 -50.43
C ASP A 480 1.92 39.27 -50.89
N ASN A 481 2.24 38.87 -52.12
CA ASN A 481 3.45 39.20 -52.86
C ASN A 481 3.47 40.67 -53.26
N CYS A 482 4.65 41.29 -53.29
CA CYS A 482 5.15 42.09 -54.43
C CYS A 482 6.60 42.55 -54.21
N ASP A 483 7.44 42.18 -55.17
CA ASP A 483 8.60 42.84 -55.79
C ASP A 483 9.38 44.00 -55.12
N ALA A 484 10.70 43.90 -55.37
CA ALA A 484 11.63 44.95 -55.83
C ALA A 484 12.75 45.40 -54.87
N SER A 485 13.98 45.09 -55.32
CA SER A 485 15.16 45.96 -55.41
C SER A 485 15.97 46.38 -54.17
N GLY A 486 17.30 46.39 -54.35
CA GLY A 486 18.28 47.19 -53.58
C GLY A 486 18.96 46.41 -52.44
N SER A 487 20.19 45.93 -52.60
CA SER A 487 21.48 46.64 -52.51
C SER A 487 22.03 46.71 -51.07
N GLU A 488 23.20 46.09 -50.94
CA GLU A 488 24.39 46.52 -50.17
C GLU A 488 24.42 46.51 -48.62
N ASP A 489 25.62 46.12 -48.18
CA ASP A 489 26.35 46.39 -46.94
C ASP A 489 25.87 45.78 -45.61
N SER A 490 26.65 44.96 -44.91
CA SER A 490 28.03 45.04 -44.36
C SER A 490 28.02 45.33 -42.85
N GLN A 491 28.86 44.56 -42.14
CA GLN A 491 29.56 44.88 -40.90
C GLN A 491 28.88 44.83 -39.51
N LEU A 492 29.48 43.93 -38.70
CA LEU A 492 30.07 44.10 -37.36
C LEU A 492 29.21 44.27 -36.08
N ALA A 493 29.65 43.46 -35.09
CA ALA A 493 29.85 43.71 -33.66
C ALA A 493 28.57 43.81 -32.78
N LYS A 494 28.40 43.11 -31.66
CA LYS A 494 29.30 42.52 -30.65
C LYS A 494 28.68 41.25 -30.09
#